data_AF-A0A7X8MBU1-F1
#
_entry.id   AF-A0A7X8MBU1-F1
#
_cell.length_a   1.000
_cell.length_b   1.000
_cell.length_c   1.000
_cell.angle_alpha   90.00
_cell.angle_beta   90.00
_cell.angle_gamma   90.00
#
_symmetry.space_group_name_H-M   'P 1'
#
loop_
_entity.id
_entity.type
_entity.pdbx_description
1 polymer ?
#
loop_
_entity_poly.entity_id
_entity_poly.type
_entity_poly.pdbx_seq_one_letter_code
_entity_poly.pdbx_strand_id
1 'polypeptide(L)'
;MSLVLSAEEKERLVQLITREVLARLRMQGPYLSEAKATVSTLSGQTLFLPNRLISLQIVQPLAGRSVQTLCITDNALITSAAGDLLKEWHISVQRQPAAMAVDAFTSPQAGVVALLAPVLYRFQWYAVQQVFNQLPYTVEKIETGEAKAMEAVAAMAAAVQSGRYQAGIILHDTASSFLPLLQRQDRIQPVIGWSSVNVRMRPAPLQSNVLLINRRSVGVKYLADMIAAWLAVSPHG
;
A
#
# COMPACT_ATOMS: atom_id res chain seq x y z
N MET A 1 -36.75 -4.28 8.16
CA MET A 1 -36.73 -5.58 8.86
C MET A 1 -35.28 -5.94 9.14
N SER A 2 -34.89 -5.98 10.42
CA SER A 2 -33.52 -6.29 10.85
C SER A 2 -33.31 -7.80 10.81
N LEU A 3 -32.38 -8.28 9.98
CA LEU A 3 -31.94 -9.68 9.97
C LEU A 3 -31.09 -9.92 11.22
N VAL A 4 -31.75 -10.19 12.35
CA VAL A 4 -31.09 -10.62 13.57
C VAL A 4 -30.71 -12.09 13.40
N LEU A 5 -29.49 -12.31 12.91
CA LEU A 5 -28.91 -13.65 12.79
C LEU A 5 -28.77 -14.28 14.18
N SER A 6 -29.23 -15.52 14.32
CA SER A 6 -29.07 -16.33 15.53
C SER A 6 -27.58 -16.61 15.82
N ALA A 7 -27.25 -16.98 17.06
CA ALA A 7 -25.86 -17.24 17.46
C ALA A 7 -25.22 -18.36 16.62
N GLU A 8 -25.98 -19.41 16.28
CA GLU A 8 -25.52 -20.50 15.43
C GLU A 8 -25.28 -20.07 13.98
N GLU A 9 -26.12 -19.18 13.43
CA GLU A 9 -25.93 -18.66 12.07
C GLU A 9 -24.70 -17.75 11.99
N LYS A 10 -24.44 -16.95 13.03
CA LYS A 10 -23.22 -16.16 13.15
C LYS A 10 -21.98 -17.06 13.21
N GLU A 11 -22.03 -18.13 13.98
CA GLU A 11 -20.91 -19.07 14.10
C GLU A 11 -20.65 -19.81 12.78
N ARG A 12 -21.71 -20.24 12.07
CA ARG A 12 -21.60 -20.81 10.72
C ARG A 12 -21.01 -19.82 9.71
N LEU A 13 -21.43 -18.55 9.76
CA LEU A 13 -20.87 -17.49 8.92
C LEU A 13 -19.39 -17.25 9.21
N VAL A 14 -19.01 -17.21 10.48
CA VAL A 14 -17.61 -17.08 10.89
C VAL A 14 -16.78 -18.27 10.38
N GLN A 15 -17.28 -19.49 10.51
CA GLN A 15 -16.59 -20.68 9.99
C GLN A 15 -16.46 -20.66 8.47
N LEU A 16 -17.50 -20.23 7.74
CA LEU A 16 -17.48 -20.10 6.28
C LEU A 16 -16.47 -19.03 5.82
N ILE A 17 -16.46 -17.86 6.47
CA ILE A 17 -15.50 -16.79 6.18
C ILE A 17 -14.08 -17.26 6.49
N THR A 18 -13.87 -17.93 7.62
CA THR A 18 -12.56 -18.45 8.02
C THR A 18 -12.05 -19.49 7.01
N ARG A 19 -12.93 -20.38 6.55
CA ARG A 19 -12.60 -21.39 5.54
C ARG A 19 -12.27 -20.76 4.19
N GLU A 20 -13.04 -19.77 3.77
CA GLU A 20 -12.81 -19.04 2.51
C GLU A 20 -11.52 -18.22 2.54
N VAL A 21 -11.23 -17.55 3.67
CA VAL A 21 -9.98 -16.81 3.88
C VAL A 21 -8.78 -17.77 3.89
N LEU A 22 -8.88 -18.91 4.58
CA LEU A 22 -7.82 -19.93 4.58
C LEU A 22 -7.63 -20.57 3.20
N ALA A 23 -8.70 -20.80 2.44
CA ALA A 23 -8.63 -21.31 1.08
C ALA A 23 -7.92 -20.31 0.15
N ARG A 24 -8.24 -19.01 0.26
CA ARG A 24 -7.56 -17.96 -0.51
C ARG A 24 -6.10 -17.78 -0.12
N LEU A 25 -5.77 -17.96 1.16
CA LEU A 25 -4.38 -17.95 1.63
C LEU A 25 -3.59 -19.18 1.15
N ARG A 26 -4.24 -20.35 1.03
CA ARG A 26 -3.61 -21.58 0.51
C ARG A 26 -3.42 -21.57 -1.01
N MET A 27 -4.30 -20.89 -1.74
CA MET A 27 -4.15 -20.67 -3.20
C MET A 27 -3.10 -19.60 -3.54
N GLN A 28 -2.61 -18.85 -2.55
CA GLN A 28 -1.39 -18.07 -2.65
C GLN A 28 -0.20 -18.99 -2.35
N GLY A 29 0.22 -19.75 -3.36
CA GLY A 29 1.53 -20.42 -3.38
C GLY A 29 2.68 -19.42 -3.16
N PRO A 30 3.90 -19.91 -2.91
CA PRO A 30 4.99 -19.18 -2.24
C PRO A 30 5.57 -18.08 -3.13
N TYR A 31 4.86 -16.97 -3.29
CA TYR A 31 5.46 -15.71 -3.72
C TYR A 31 5.94 -14.98 -2.47
N LEU A 32 7.11 -15.41 -2.03
CA LEU A 32 7.96 -14.72 -1.06
C LEU A 32 8.23 -13.30 -1.57
N SER A 33 7.37 -12.37 -1.18
CA SER A 33 7.73 -10.96 -1.17
C SER A 33 8.58 -10.76 0.08
N GLU A 34 9.89 -10.89 -0.08
CA GLU A 34 10.85 -10.35 0.87
C GLU A 34 10.64 -8.84 0.93
N ALA A 35 9.77 -8.39 1.84
CA ALA A 35 9.67 -7.00 2.22
C ALA A 35 11.03 -6.60 2.79
N LYS A 36 11.85 -5.92 1.98
CA LYS A 36 13.16 -5.41 2.37
C LYS A 36 12.94 -4.42 3.52
N ALA A 37 13.29 -4.84 4.73
CA ALA A 37 13.31 -4.01 5.93
C ALA A 37 14.13 -2.75 5.67
N THR A 38 13.49 -1.58 5.68
CA THR A 38 14.19 -0.30 5.71
C THR A 38 14.76 -0.11 7.12
N VAL A 39 16.09 -0.25 7.23
CA VAL A 39 16.84 0.01 8.46
C VAL A 39 16.85 1.52 8.68
N SER A 40 16.05 2.02 9.63
CA SER A 40 16.18 3.40 10.09
C SER A 40 17.42 3.51 10.97
N THR A 41 18.40 4.31 10.53
CA THR A 41 19.65 4.61 11.23
C THR A 41 19.40 5.61 12.36
N LEU A 42 18.82 5.15 13.46
CA LEU A 42 18.84 5.82 14.76
C LEU A 42 19.09 4.74 15.82
N SER A 43 20.03 4.99 16.72
CA SER A 43 20.48 4.11 17.80
C SER A 43 19.33 3.32 18.45
N GLY A 44 19.27 2.00 18.21
CA GLY A 44 18.18 1.09 18.59
C GLY A 44 17.22 0.84 17.42
N GLN A 45 17.49 -0.17 16.58
CA GLN A 45 16.77 -0.32 15.30
C GLN A 45 15.29 -0.64 15.54
N THR A 46 14.44 0.32 15.18
CA THR A 46 12.98 0.17 15.18
C THR A 46 12.53 -0.15 13.75
N LEU A 47 11.77 -1.23 13.58
CA LEU A 47 11.29 -1.73 12.29
C LEU A 47 9.77 -1.58 12.19
N PHE A 48 9.26 -0.99 11.10
CA PHE A 48 7.82 -0.95 10.84
C PHE A 48 7.39 -2.07 9.89
N LEU A 49 6.38 -2.85 10.28
CA LEU A 49 5.72 -3.84 9.43
C LEU A 49 4.29 -3.40 9.08
N PRO A 50 4.01 -3.08 7.81
CA PRO A 50 2.66 -2.71 7.36
C PRO A 50 1.74 -3.93 7.14
N ASN A 51 2.18 -5.13 7.50
CA ASN A 51 1.45 -6.38 7.26
C ASN A 51 0.25 -6.50 8.22
N ARG A 52 -0.93 -6.79 7.67
CA ARG A 52 -2.13 -7.09 8.47
C ARG A 52 -2.04 -8.44 9.19
N LEU A 53 -1.29 -9.39 8.64
CA LEU A 53 -0.96 -10.66 9.28
C LEU A 53 0.55 -10.81 9.35
N ILE A 54 1.07 -10.93 10.57
CA ILE A 54 2.48 -11.13 10.87
C ILE A 54 2.66 -12.60 11.22
N SER A 55 3.21 -13.34 10.25
CA SER A 55 3.47 -14.78 10.35
C SER A 55 4.94 -15.07 10.65
N LEU A 56 5.22 -16.31 11.03
CA LEU A 56 6.58 -16.78 11.33
C LEU A 56 7.57 -16.47 10.19
N GLN A 57 7.13 -16.62 8.94
CA GLN A 57 7.94 -16.36 7.75
C GLN A 57 8.35 -14.90 7.60
N ILE A 58 7.56 -13.96 8.13
CA ILE A 58 7.84 -12.52 8.10
C ILE A 58 8.84 -12.17 9.21
N VAL A 59 8.73 -12.82 10.36
CA VAL A 59 9.59 -12.56 11.52
C VAL A 59 10.94 -13.27 11.37
N GLN A 60 11.00 -14.46 10.80
CA GLN A 60 12.25 -15.25 10.68
C GLN A 60 13.45 -14.47 10.10
N PRO A 61 13.30 -13.68 9.03
CA PRO A 61 14.39 -12.86 8.48
C PRO A 61 14.83 -11.68 9.37
N LEU A 62 14.14 -11.43 10.49
CA LEU A 62 14.56 -10.45 11.49
C LEU A 62 15.65 -11.02 12.41
N ALA A 63 15.89 -12.34 12.38
CA ALA A 63 17.04 -12.97 13.02
C ALA A 63 18.33 -12.30 12.55
N GLY A 64 19.16 -11.82 13.49
CA GLY A 64 20.46 -11.23 13.19
C GLY A 64 20.43 -9.81 12.63
N ARG A 65 19.25 -9.21 12.42
CA ARG A 65 19.13 -7.75 12.28
C ARG A 65 19.00 -7.20 13.69
N SER A 66 19.77 -6.18 14.06
CA SER A 66 19.80 -5.58 15.41
C SER A 66 18.52 -4.81 15.78
N VAL A 67 17.36 -5.37 15.43
CA VAL A 67 16.01 -4.86 15.63
C VAL A 67 15.62 -5.08 17.09
N GLN A 68 15.28 -3.99 17.77
CA GLN A 68 14.87 -4.01 19.17
C GLN A 68 13.37 -3.78 19.32
N THR A 69 12.77 -3.05 18.37
CA THR A 69 11.36 -2.69 18.41
C THR A 69 10.71 -2.92 17.05
N LEU A 70 9.52 -3.54 17.06
CA LEU A 70 8.67 -3.80 15.92
C LEU A 70 7.40 -2.95 16.02
N CYS A 71 7.27 -1.95 15.17
CA CYS A 71 6.06 -1.13 15.05
C CYS A 71 5.09 -1.80 14.07
N ILE A 72 3.86 -2.04 14.53
CA ILE A 72 2.81 -2.67 13.74
C ILE A 72 1.54 -1.82 13.77
N THR A 73 0.72 -1.95 12.74
CA THR A 73 -0.59 -1.30 12.74
C THR A 73 -1.48 -1.88 13.84
N ASP A 74 -2.35 -1.06 14.44
CA ASP A 74 -3.25 -1.49 15.53
C ASP A 74 -4.08 -2.74 15.18
N ASN A 75 -4.51 -2.84 13.92
CA ASN A 75 -5.33 -3.93 13.39
C ASN A 75 -4.53 -5.15 12.90
N ALA A 76 -3.20 -5.15 13.08
CA ALA A 76 -2.37 -6.29 12.69
C ALA A 76 -2.57 -7.48 13.63
N LEU A 77 -2.75 -8.65 13.03
CA LEU A 77 -2.80 -9.94 13.70
C LEU A 77 -1.40 -10.55 13.70
N ILE A 78 -0.96 -11.05 14.84
CA ILE A 78 0.31 -11.78 14.97
C ILE A 78 -0.04 -13.24 15.21
N THR A 79 0.49 -14.14 14.40
CA THR A 79 0.35 -15.58 14.66
C THR A 79 1.11 -15.96 15.94
N SER A 80 0.63 -16.96 16.68
CA SER A 80 1.30 -17.44 17.91
C SER A 80 2.79 -17.71 17.70
N ALA A 81 3.13 -18.50 16.69
CA ALA A 81 4.52 -18.84 16.35
C ALA A 81 5.40 -17.61 16.06
N ALA A 82 4.85 -16.57 15.43
CA ALA A 82 5.57 -15.32 15.20
C ALA A 82 5.76 -14.52 16.51
N GLY A 83 4.75 -14.51 17.38
CA GLY A 83 4.83 -13.86 18.68
C GLY A 83 5.84 -14.51 19.62
N ASP A 84 5.94 -15.85 19.60
CA ASP A 84 6.91 -16.59 20.40
C ASP A 84 8.34 -16.29 19.96
N LEU A 85 8.58 -16.25 18.65
CA LEU A 85 9.90 -15.92 18.08
C LEU A 85 10.32 -14.47 18.37
N LEU A 86 9.39 -13.51 18.29
CA LEU A 86 9.66 -12.11 18.66
C LEU A 86 10.06 -11.95 20.13
N LYS A 87 9.42 -12.72 21.03
CA LYS A 87 9.77 -12.74 22.46
C LYS A 87 11.14 -13.37 22.69
N GLU A 88 11.44 -14.48 22.02
CA GLU A 88 12.73 -15.17 22.11
C GLU A 88 13.90 -14.25 21.73
N TRP A 89 13.69 -13.36 20.75
CA TRP A 89 14.70 -12.40 20.31
C TRP A 89 14.65 -11.05 21.02
N HIS A 90 13.85 -10.91 22.07
CA HIS A 90 13.68 -9.67 22.83
C HIS A 90 13.23 -8.47 21.98
N ILE A 91 12.48 -8.72 20.90
CA ILE A 91 11.94 -7.66 20.04
C ILE A 91 10.62 -7.18 20.62
N SER A 92 10.59 -5.92 21.07
CA SER A 92 9.40 -5.29 21.65
C SER A 92 8.40 -4.95 20.54
N VAL A 93 7.14 -5.40 20.66
CA VAL A 93 6.09 -5.06 19.69
C VAL A 93 5.32 -3.84 20.17
N GLN A 94 5.35 -2.77 19.38
CA GLN A 94 4.54 -1.58 19.61
C GLN A 94 3.42 -1.52 18.59
N ARG A 95 2.17 -1.55 19.09
CA ARG A 95 1.00 -1.25 18.28
C ARG A 95 0.87 0.27 18.21
N GLN A 96 1.04 0.83 17.02
CA GLN A 96 0.83 2.26 16.84
C GLN A 96 -0.67 2.54 16.71
N PRO A 97 -1.23 3.44 17.55
CA PRO A 97 -2.58 3.91 17.37
C PRO A 97 -2.68 4.68 16.05
N ALA A 98 -3.82 4.55 15.37
CA ALA A 98 -4.11 5.21 14.09
C ALA A 98 -4.03 6.77 14.12
N ALA A 99 -3.76 7.35 15.29
CA ALA A 99 -3.74 8.79 15.57
C ALA A 99 -2.40 9.49 15.28
N MET A 100 -1.37 8.79 14.81
CA MET A 100 -0.19 9.42 14.19
C MET A 100 -0.23 9.33 12.66
N ALA A 101 -1.40 9.61 12.08
CA ALA A 101 -1.41 10.17 10.74
C ALA A 101 -0.61 11.48 10.84
N VAL A 102 0.54 11.54 10.17
CA VAL A 102 1.31 12.77 10.09
C VAL A 102 0.34 13.83 9.56
N ASP A 103 0.10 14.89 10.33
CA ASP A 103 -0.43 16.16 9.83
C ASP A 103 0.64 16.75 8.89
N ALA A 104 0.90 16.09 7.78
CA ALA A 104 1.64 16.63 6.66
C ALA A 104 0.65 17.45 5.84
N PHE A 105 0.13 18.54 6.42
CA PHE A 105 -0.38 19.64 5.61
C PHE A 105 0.83 20.37 5.00
N THR A 106 1.55 19.70 4.11
CA THR A 106 2.37 20.39 3.13
C THR A 106 1.40 20.96 2.11
N SER A 107 1.31 22.29 2.06
CA SER A 107 0.46 23.00 1.10
C SER A 107 0.71 22.43 -0.30
N PRO A 108 -0.32 21.92 -1.00
CA PRO A 108 -0.09 21.21 -2.26
C PRO A 108 0.46 22.21 -3.29
N GLN A 109 1.70 22.00 -3.73
CA GLN A 109 2.27 22.76 -4.84
C GLN A 109 1.67 22.27 -6.16
N ALA A 110 1.48 23.20 -7.10
CA ALA A 110 0.99 22.84 -8.42
C ALA A 110 1.96 21.90 -9.13
N GLY A 111 1.43 20.92 -9.87
CA GLY A 111 2.28 19.96 -10.59
C GLY A 111 1.53 18.95 -11.43
N VAL A 112 2.29 18.17 -12.19
CA VAL A 112 1.73 17.17 -13.12
C VAL A 112 1.90 15.77 -12.52
N VAL A 113 0.79 15.04 -12.44
CA VAL A 113 0.73 13.63 -12.00
C VAL A 113 0.42 12.77 -13.23
N ALA A 114 1.27 11.78 -13.48
CA ALA A 114 1.02 10.83 -14.55
C ALA A 114 -0.03 9.80 -14.14
N LEU A 115 -0.98 9.52 -15.02
CA LEU A 115 -1.93 8.41 -14.88
C LEU A 115 -1.67 7.38 -15.97
N LEU A 116 -1.20 6.20 -15.57
CA LEU A 116 -1.13 5.03 -16.41
C LEU A 116 -2.32 4.12 -16.14
N ALA A 117 -3.25 4.06 -17.10
CA ALA A 117 -4.43 3.20 -17.02
C ALA A 117 -4.77 2.66 -18.41
N PRO A 118 -4.12 1.55 -18.85
CA PRO A 118 -4.32 0.98 -20.19
C PRO A 118 -5.78 0.68 -20.51
N VAL A 119 -6.54 0.25 -19.49
CA VAL A 119 -8.00 0.13 -19.58
C VAL A 119 -8.64 0.91 -18.44
N LEU A 120 -9.21 2.06 -18.77
CA LEU A 120 -9.85 2.96 -17.81
C LEU A 120 -11.33 3.15 -18.17
N TYR A 121 -12.23 2.74 -17.29
CA TYR A 121 -13.65 2.94 -17.51
C TYR A 121 -14.04 4.41 -17.32
N ARG A 122 -15.05 4.87 -18.07
CA ARG A 122 -15.52 6.27 -18.03
C ARG A 122 -15.85 6.75 -16.62
N PHE A 123 -16.51 5.91 -15.80
CA PHE A 123 -16.84 6.24 -14.42
C PHE A 123 -15.62 6.34 -13.50
N GLN A 124 -14.55 5.57 -13.75
CA GLN A 124 -13.30 5.68 -13.00
C GLN A 124 -12.56 6.96 -13.37
N TRP A 125 -12.56 7.32 -14.65
CA TRP A 125 -11.99 8.59 -15.11
C TRP A 125 -12.70 9.79 -14.49
N TYR A 126 -14.03 9.79 -14.41
CA TYR A 126 -14.77 10.85 -13.72
C TYR A 126 -14.37 10.98 -12.25
N ALA A 127 -14.19 9.87 -11.54
CA ALA A 127 -13.76 9.91 -10.14
C ALA A 127 -12.34 10.45 -9.98
N VAL A 128 -11.42 10.09 -10.89
CA VAL A 128 -10.08 10.67 -10.92
C VAL A 128 -10.19 12.19 -11.17
N GLN A 129 -10.89 12.62 -12.21
CA GLN A 129 -11.04 14.05 -12.54
C GLN A 129 -11.65 14.85 -11.39
N GLN A 130 -12.65 14.30 -10.68
CA GLN A 130 -13.25 14.98 -9.52
C GLN A 130 -12.24 15.28 -8.42
N VAL A 131 -11.30 14.37 -8.15
CA VAL A 131 -10.22 14.59 -7.18
C VAL A 131 -9.26 15.68 -7.66
N PHE A 132 -8.83 15.61 -8.93
CA PHE A 132 -7.89 16.59 -9.49
C PHE A 132 -8.51 17.97 -9.69
N ASN A 133 -9.83 18.10 -9.86
CA ASN A 133 -10.51 19.40 -9.88
C ASN A 133 -10.49 20.14 -8.52
N GLN A 134 -10.25 19.42 -7.43
CA GLN A 134 -10.23 19.96 -6.06
C GLN A 134 -8.82 20.18 -5.53
N LEU A 135 -7.80 19.80 -6.30
CA LEU A 135 -6.39 19.86 -5.92
C LEU A 135 -5.61 20.63 -6.99
N PRO A 136 -4.48 21.28 -6.65
CA PRO A 136 -3.70 22.04 -7.63
C PRO A 136 -2.86 21.16 -8.57
N TYR A 137 -3.26 19.90 -8.77
CA TYR A 137 -2.55 18.97 -9.65
C TYR A 137 -3.24 18.88 -11.02
N THR A 138 -2.44 18.78 -12.07
CA THR A 138 -2.91 18.38 -13.39
C THR A 138 -2.63 16.90 -13.59
N VAL A 139 -3.61 16.14 -14.09
CA VAL A 139 -3.42 14.72 -14.42
C VAL A 139 -3.13 14.56 -15.91
N GLU A 140 -1.97 13.97 -16.24
CA GLU A 140 -1.60 13.62 -17.62
C GLU A 140 -1.79 12.12 -17.83
N LYS A 141 -2.70 11.73 -18.72
CA LYS A 141 -2.94 10.32 -19.03
C LYS A 141 -1.89 9.83 -20.02
N ILE A 142 -1.19 8.75 -19.67
CA ILE A 142 -0.28 8.07 -20.58
C ILE A 142 -1.09 7.09 -21.43
N GLU A 143 -1.17 7.37 -22.74
CA GLU A 143 -1.91 6.53 -23.68
C GLU A 143 -1.07 5.32 -24.12
N THR A 144 -1.37 4.16 -23.54
CA THR A 144 -0.70 2.90 -23.90
C THR A 144 -1.70 1.75 -23.96
N GLY A 145 -1.55 0.83 -24.92
CA GLY A 145 -2.28 -0.44 -24.92
C GLY A 145 -1.75 -1.43 -23.87
N GLU A 146 -2.58 -2.40 -23.46
CA GLU A 146 -2.22 -3.40 -22.43
C GLU A 146 -0.92 -4.15 -22.74
N ALA A 147 -0.67 -4.48 -24.01
CA ALA A 147 0.54 -5.20 -24.44
C ALA A 147 1.85 -4.44 -24.15
N LYS A 148 1.78 -3.13 -23.91
CA LYS A 148 2.93 -2.26 -23.62
C LYS A 148 2.93 -1.73 -22.19
N ALA A 149 2.12 -2.30 -21.29
CA ALA A 149 1.99 -1.80 -19.93
C ALA A 149 3.32 -1.78 -19.16
N MET A 150 4.19 -2.77 -19.34
CA MET A 150 5.51 -2.82 -18.69
C MET A 150 6.44 -1.69 -19.16
N GLU A 151 6.52 -1.45 -20.46
CA GLU A 151 7.30 -0.34 -21.04
C GLU A 151 6.76 1.01 -20.56
N ALA A 152 5.43 1.14 -20.52
CA ALA A 152 4.74 2.34 -20.05
C ALA A 152 5.03 2.63 -18.57
N VAL A 153 5.03 1.59 -17.71
CA VAL A 153 5.40 1.73 -16.30
C VAL A 153 6.84 2.20 -16.17
N ALA A 154 7.77 1.61 -16.92
CA ALA A 154 9.18 2.02 -16.89
C ALA A 154 9.37 3.47 -17.37
N ALA A 155 8.70 3.88 -18.44
CA ALA A 155 8.74 5.24 -18.97
C ALA A 155 8.13 6.25 -17.99
N MET A 156 7.01 5.92 -17.36
CA MET A 156 6.38 6.74 -16.33
C MET A 156 7.33 6.93 -15.14
N ALA A 157 7.94 5.84 -14.67
CA ALA A 157 8.83 5.89 -13.52
C ALA A 157 10.11 6.69 -13.84
N ALA A 158 10.69 6.55 -15.03
CA ALA A 158 11.80 7.41 -15.49
C ALA A 158 11.40 8.90 -15.58
N ALA A 159 10.15 9.20 -15.96
CA ALA A 159 9.64 10.57 -15.99
C ALA A 159 9.39 11.14 -14.58
N VAL A 160 9.02 10.30 -13.60
CA VAL A 160 8.96 10.70 -12.18
C VAL A 160 10.37 10.93 -11.62
N GLN A 161 11.33 10.05 -11.92
CA GLN A 161 12.73 10.19 -11.50
C GLN A 161 13.39 11.47 -12.02
N SER A 162 13.10 11.84 -13.27
CA SER A 162 13.63 13.05 -13.90
C SER A 162 12.90 14.34 -13.48
N GLY A 163 11.84 14.23 -12.66
CA GLY A 163 11.06 15.37 -12.20
C GLY A 163 10.08 15.93 -13.24
N ARG A 164 9.92 15.30 -14.41
CA ARG A 164 8.88 15.65 -15.39
C ARG A 164 7.49 15.48 -14.78
N TYR A 165 7.29 14.41 -14.01
CA TYR A 165 6.10 14.21 -13.20
C TYR A 165 6.46 14.29 -11.73
N GLN A 166 5.64 14.96 -10.94
CA GLN A 166 5.81 14.95 -9.48
C GLN A 166 5.50 13.58 -8.89
N ALA A 167 4.53 12.88 -9.47
CA ALA A 167 4.12 11.56 -9.01
C ALA A 167 3.44 10.77 -10.14
N GLY A 168 3.27 9.46 -9.92
CA GLY A 168 2.59 8.55 -10.85
C GLY A 168 1.49 7.72 -10.20
N ILE A 169 0.40 7.49 -10.92
CA ILE A 169 -0.68 6.59 -10.54
C ILE A 169 -0.80 5.50 -11.60
N ILE A 170 -0.79 4.24 -11.18
CA ILE A 170 -0.99 3.08 -12.05
C ILE A 170 -2.29 2.40 -11.65
N LEU A 171 -3.27 2.41 -12.54
CA LEU A 171 -4.50 1.62 -12.43
C LEU A 171 -4.42 0.43 -13.38
N HIS A 172 -4.24 -0.76 -12.83
CA HIS A 172 -4.12 -1.98 -13.61
C HIS A 172 -4.69 -3.19 -12.87
N ASP A 173 -5.15 -4.20 -13.59
CA ASP A 173 -5.70 -5.44 -13.00
C ASP A 173 -4.63 -6.23 -12.22
N THR A 174 -3.38 -6.10 -12.66
CA THR A 174 -2.20 -6.72 -12.06
C THR A 174 -1.25 -5.67 -11.47
N ALA A 175 -1.75 -4.54 -10.95
CA ALA A 175 -0.88 -3.45 -10.48
C ALA A 175 0.24 -3.92 -9.52
N SER A 176 -0.02 -4.93 -8.68
CA SER A 176 0.98 -5.53 -7.79
C SER A 176 2.17 -6.17 -8.52
N SER A 177 2.01 -6.63 -9.77
CA SER A 177 3.09 -7.24 -10.54
C SER A 177 4.18 -6.23 -10.94
N PHE A 178 3.88 -4.93 -10.93
CA PHE A 178 4.83 -3.87 -11.25
C PHE A 178 5.69 -3.45 -10.05
N LEU A 179 5.33 -3.86 -8.83
CA LEU A 179 6.03 -3.46 -7.61
C LEU A 179 7.53 -3.83 -7.64
N PRO A 180 7.95 -5.06 -8.02
CA PRO A 180 9.37 -5.43 -8.02
C PRO A 180 10.19 -4.61 -9.03
N LEU A 181 9.58 -4.21 -10.15
CA LEU A 181 10.24 -3.38 -11.15
C LEU A 181 10.46 -1.96 -10.62
N LEU A 182 9.45 -1.37 -10.00
CA LEU A 182 9.50 0.00 -9.48
C LEU A 182 10.42 0.12 -8.26
N GLN A 183 10.48 -0.90 -7.40
CA GLN A 183 11.38 -0.91 -6.23
C GLN A 183 12.87 -1.00 -6.59
N ARG A 184 13.21 -1.44 -7.80
CA ARG A 184 14.59 -1.47 -8.30
C ARG A 184 15.05 -0.11 -8.84
N GLN A 185 14.15 0.84 -8.99
CA GLN A 185 14.43 2.14 -9.55
C GLN A 185 14.76 3.15 -8.46
N ASP A 186 15.89 3.83 -8.60
CA ASP A 186 16.34 4.86 -7.64
C ASP A 186 15.31 5.97 -7.52
N ARG A 187 15.10 6.49 -6.31
CA ARG A 187 14.13 7.57 -6.03
C ARG A 187 12.66 7.22 -6.33
N ILE A 188 12.33 5.99 -6.70
CA ILE A 188 10.95 5.54 -6.84
C ILE A 188 10.53 4.78 -5.59
N GLN A 189 9.47 5.27 -4.95
CA GLN A 189 8.88 4.70 -3.75
C GLN A 189 7.44 4.31 -4.04
N PRO A 190 7.20 3.10 -4.58
CA PRO A 190 5.86 2.66 -4.91
C PRO A 190 5.07 2.27 -3.66
N VAL A 191 3.75 2.49 -3.70
CA VAL A 191 2.80 2.00 -2.69
C VAL A 191 1.63 1.32 -3.38
N ILE A 192 1.16 0.20 -2.83
CA ILE A 192 -0.08 -0.43 -3.29
C ILE A 192 -1.22 0.17 -2.46
N GLY A 193 -2.15 0.84 -3.11
CA GLY A 193 -3.35 1.38 -2.51
C GLY A 193 -4.46 0.34 -2.43
N TRP A 194 -4.83 -0.05 -1.21
CA TRP A 194 -6.03 -0.86 -0.94
C TRP A 194 -7.05 -0.16 -0.03
N SER A 195 -6.67 0.95 0.61
CA SER A 195 -7.57 1.83 1.37
C SER A 195 -6.94 3.21 1.58
N SER A 196 -7.76 4.24 1.80
CA SER A 196 -7.26 5.60 2.08
C SER A 196 -6.39 5.67 3.34
N VAL A 197 -6.71 4.88 4.36
CA VAL A 197 -5.93 4.78 5.60
C VAL A 197 -4.52 4.24 5.32
N ASN A 198 -4.43 3.18 4.53
CA ASN A 198 -3.13 2.57 4.21
C ASN A 198 -2.19 3.55 3.49
N VAL A 199 -2.72 4.40 2.63
CA VAL A 199 -1.89 5.33 1.89
C VAL A 199 -1.51 6.55 2.74
N ARG A 200 -2.30 6.91 3.77
CA ARG A 200 -2.00 8.00 4.72
C ARG A 200 -0.95 7.67 5.78
N MET A 201 -0.88 6.43 6.25
CA MET A 201 -0.07 6.07 7.42
C MET A 201 1.44 5.90 7.15
N ARG A 202 2.02 6.60 6.15
CA ARG A 202 3.47 6.53 5.90
C ARG A 202 4.21 7.75 6.49
N PRO A 203 5.31 7.52 7.24
CA PRO A 203 6.10 8.61 7.81
C PRO A 203 6.89 9.38 6.74
N ALA A 204 7.19 10.65 7.04
CA ALA A 204 7.75 11.65 6.13
C ALA A 204 9.02 11.29 5.32
N PRO A 205 9.95 10.39 5.74
CA PRO A 205 11.06 10.00 4.86
C PRO A 205 10.69 8.91 3.82
N LEU A 206 9.48 8.34 3.88
CA LEU A 206 9.00 7.21 3.07
C LEU A 206 7.78 7.55 2.19
N GLN A 207 7.51 8.84 1.99
CA GLN A 207 6.32 9.22 1.25
C GLN A 207 6.44 8.75 -0.22
N SER A 208 5.40 8.09 -0.69
CA SER A 208 5.41 7.36 -1.95
C SER A 208 5.13 8.29 -3.11
N ASN A 209 5.95 8.27 -4.16
CA ASN A 209 5.74 9.03 -5.39
C ASN A 209 5.08 8.22 -6.51
N VAL A 210 4.82 6.91 -6.29
CA VAL A 210 4.03 6.09 -7.21
C VAL A 210 2.94 5.32 -6.47
N LEU A 211 1.69 5.48 -6.89
CA LEU A 211 0.52 4.77 -6.35
C LEU A 211 0.05 3.68 -7.31
N LEU A 212 0.03 2.44 -6.84
CA LEU A 212 -0.42 1.24 -7.55
C LEU A 212 -1.80 0.85 -7.05
N ILE A 213 -2.81 0.84 -7.92
CA ILE A 213 -4.18 0.45 -7.54
C ILE A 213 -4.64 -0.70 -8.41
N ASN A 214 -5.10 -1.78 -7.76
CA ASN A 214 -5.78 -2.85 -8.47
C ASN A 214 -7.16 -2.37 -8.91
N ARG A 215 -7.33 -2.19 -10.22
CA ARG A 215 -8.55 -1.68 -10.82
C ARG A 215 -9.80 -2.54 -10.52
N ARG A 216 -9.65 -3.87 -10.44
CA ARG A 216 -10.78 -4.80 -10.19
C ARG A 216 -11.22 -4.83 -8.73
N SER A 217 -10.32 -4.46 -7.81
CA SER A 217 -10.53 -4.62 -6.37
C SER A 217 -11.14 -3.38 -5.71
N VAL A 218 -11.32 -2.28 -6.45
CA VAL A 218 -11.61 -0.97 -5.88
C VAL A 218 -12.80 -0.32 -6.57
N GLY A 219 -13.84 -0.04 -5.78
CA GLY A 219 -15.00 0.73 -6.24
C GLY A 219 -14.68 2.23 -6.43
N VAL A 220 -15.53 2.92 -7.17
CA VAL A 220 -15.34 4.33 -7.59
C VAL A 220 -15.08 5.29 -6.42
N LYS A 221 -15.87 5.17 -5.34
CA LYS A 221 -15.70 5.99 -4.14
C LYS A 221 -14.34 5.76 -3.47
N TYR A 222 -13.95 4.50 -3.30
CA TYR A 222 -12.67 4.13 -2.70
C TYR A 222 -11.48 4.57 -3.56
N LEU A 223 -11.62 4.56 -4.88
CA LEU A 223 -10.60 5.07 -5.80
C LEU A 223 -10.33 6.55 -5.55
N ALA A 224 -11.39 7.38 -5.55
CA ALA A 224 -11.26 8.81 -5.31
C ALA A 224 -10.67 9.11 -3.92
N ASP A 225 -11.21 8.46 -2.88
CA ASP A 225 -10.75 8.63 -1.50
C ASP A 225 -9.27 8.26 -1.34
N MET A 226 -8.80 7.21 -2.01
CA MET A 226 -7.39 6.79 -1.98
C MET A 226 -6.48 7.77 -2.69
N ILE A 227 -6.85 8.25 -3.88
CA ILE A 227 -6.02 9.20 -4.63
C ILE A 227 -5.91 10.51 -3.85
N ALA A 228 -7.02 11.04 -3.34
CA ALA A 228 -7.03 12.26 -2.53
C ALA A 228 -6.18 12.09 -1.25
N ALA A 229 -6.37 10.97 -0.56
CA ALA A 229 -5.61 10.63 0.64
C ALA A 229 -4.10 10.51 0.39
N TRP A 230 -3.71 9.95 -0.76
CA TRP A 230 -2.31 9.81 -1.14
C TRP A 230 -1.67 11.13 -1.52
N LEU A 231 -2.33 11.92 -2.36
CA LEU A 231 -1.83 13.24 -2.79
C LEU A 231 -1.66 14.19 -1.59
N ALA A 232 -2.49 14.04 -0.55
CA ALA A 232 -2.35 14.80 0.68
C ALA A 232 -1.08 14.49 1.49
N VAL A 233 -0.42 13.35 1.27
CA VAL A 233 0.76 12.90 2.05
C VAL A 233 1.99 12.56 1.19
N SER A 234 1.91 12.68 -0.13
CA SER A 234 3.02 12.37 -1.06
C SER A 234 4.16 13.39 -0.89
N PRO A 235 5.44 12.99 -0.96
CA PRO A 235 6.55 13.93 -0.85
C PRO A 235 6.56 14.79 -2.09
N HIS A 236 6.74 16.07 -1.87
CA HIS A 236 7.42 16.90 -2.84
C HIS A 236 8.87 16.40 -2.90
N GLY A 237 9.37 16.17 -4.12
CA GLY A 237 10.69 15.55 -4.36
C GLY A 237 11.85 16.24 -3.68
#